data_AF-A0A0J5QE90-F1
#
_entry.id   AF-A0A0J5QE90-F1
#
_cell.length_a   1.000
_cell.length_b   1.000
_cell.length_c   1.000
_cell.angle_alpha   90.00
_cell.angle_beta   90.00
_cell.angle_gamma   90.00
#
_symmetry.space_group_name_H-M   'P 1'
#
loop_
_entity.id
_entity.type
_entity.pdbx_description
1 polymer ?
#
loop_
_entity_poly.entity_id
_entity_poly.type
_entity_poly.pdbx_seq_one_letter_code
_entity_poly.pdbx_strand_id
1 'polypeptide(L)' 'MAGKKGLNKRVWSEDEKRTICAQTLKAGVSVAQVARRYCMNANLILK' A
#
# COMPACT_ATOMS: atom_id res chain seq x y z
N MET A 1 -10.34 27.50 -4.60
CA MET A 1 -9.86 26.38 -3.77
C MET A 1 -11.06 25.73 -3.09
N ALA A 2 -11.51 24.56 -3.55
CA ALA A 2 -12.65 23.85 -2.98
C ALA A 2 -12.16 22.49 -2.47
N GLY A 3 -12.17 22.33 -1.14
CA GLY A 3 -11.80 21.10 -0.46
C GLY A 3 -12.70 19.94 -0.85
N LYS A 4 -12.11 18.88 -1.39
CA LYS A 4 -12.76 17.57 -1.57
C LYS A 4 -12.32 16.68 -0.41
N LYS A 5 -12.94 16.88 0.75
CA LYS A 5 -12.78 16.05 1.94
C LYS A 5 -13.69 14.82 1.77
N GLY A 6 -13.15 13.75 1.21
CA GLY A 6 -13.88 12.50 1.07
C GLY A 6 -13.36 11.68 -0.09
N LEU A 7 -12.58 10.64 0.22
CA LEU A 7 -12.12 9.63 -0.71
C LEU A 7 -11.11 10.11 -1.77
N ASN A 8 -9.96 10.63 -1.31
CA ASN A 8 -8.74 10.45 -2.10
C ASN A 8 -8.52 8.93 -2.21
N LYS A 9 -8.96 8.30 -3.31
CA LYS A 9 -8.47 6.98 -3.68
C LYS A 9 -6.96 7.11 -3.65
N ARG A 10 -6.31 6.43 -2.70
CA ARG A 10 -4.86 6.47 -2.55
C ARG A 10 -4.29 5.78 -3.78
N VAL A 11 -4.01 6.56 -4.81
CA VAL A 11 -3.38 6.09 -6.04
C VAL A 11 -1.90 6.01 -5.75
N TRP A 12 -1.37 4.79 -5.78
CA TRP A 12 0.04 4.53 -5.59
C TRP A 12 0.74 4.61 -6.93
N SER A 13 1.83 5.35 -6.99
CA SER A 13 2.75 5.32 -8.13
C SER A 13 3.38 3.94 -8.26
N GLU A 14 3.86 3.59 -9.46
CA GLU A 14 4.54 2.29 -9.68
C GLU A 14 5.76 2.10 -8.78
N ASP A 15 6.46 3.19 -8.47
CA ASP A 15 7.59 3.20 -7.53
C ASP A 15 7.16 2.85 -6.10
N GLU A 16 6.03 3.40 -5.64
CA GLU A 16 5.48 3.09 -4.32
C GLU A 16 5.07 1.62 -4.23
N LYS A 17 4.45 1.09 -5.30
CA LYS A 17 4.10 -0.34 -5.38
C LYS A 17 5.35 -1.23 -5.33
N ARG A 18 6.43 -0.86 -6.05
CA ARG A 18 7.72 -1.58 -5.98
C ARG A 18 8.31 -1.56 -4.57
N THR A 19 8.27 -0.41 -3.92
CA THR A 19 8.78 -0.25 -2.55
C THR A 19 7.97 -1.10 -1.56
N ILE A 20 6.64 -1.11 -1.68
CA ILE A 20 5.76 -1.95 -0.87
C ILE A 20 6.08 -3.44 -1.10
N CYS A 21 6.24 -3.86 -2.36
CA CYS A 21 6.59 -5.23 -2.71
C CYS A 21 7.97 -5.64 -2.14
N ALA A 22 8.98 -4.77 -2.26
CA ALA A 22 10.31 -5.00 -1.69
C ALA A 22 10.26 -5.16 -0.15
N GLN A 23 9.41 -4.39 0.54
CA GLN A 23 9.20 -4.54 1.98
C GLN A 23 8.53 -5.87 2.34
N THR A 24 7.61 -6.37 1.52
CA THR A 24 7.00 -7.68 1.73
C THR A 24 7.95 -8.85 1.46
N LEU A 25 8.99 -8.66 0.65
CA LEU A 25 10.00 -9.67 0.35
C LEU A 25 11.08 -9.79 1.45
N LYS A 26 11.06 -8.92 2.47
CA LYS A 26 12.01 -8.97 3.58
C LYS A 26 11.71 -10.19 4.47
N ALA A 27 12.74 -10.97 4.77
CA ALA A 27 12.63 -12.15 5.64
C ALA A 27 11.99 -11.79 6.99
N GLY A 28 10.91 -12.49 7.34
CA GLY A 28 10.18 -12.28 8.59
C GLY A 28 9.06 -11.23 8.54
N VAL A 29 8.83 -10.58 7.39
CA VAL A 29 7.73 -9.62 7.24
C VAL A 29 6.52 -10.29 6.58
N SER A 30 5.36 -10.21 7.23
CA SER A 30 4.11 -10.69 6.63
C SER A 30 3.48 -9.62 5.74
N VAL A 31 2.97 -10.03 4.58
CA VAL A 31 2.25 -9.16 3.63
C VAL A 31 1.12 -8.39 4.32
N ALA A 32 0.36 -9.05 5.20
CA ALA A 32 -0.71 -8.43 5.98
C ALA A 32 -0.25 -7.35 6.97
N GLN A 33 1.02 -7.39 7.39
CA GLN A 33 1.61 -6.42 8.31
C GLN A 33 2.03 -5.16 7.56
N VAL A 34 2.61 -5.32 6.37
CA VAL A 34 2.88 -4.21 5.43
C VAL A 34 1.57 -3.57 5.00
N ALA A 35 0.57 -4.38 4.62
CA ALA A 35 -0.75 -3.89 4.23
C ALA A 35 -1.39 -3.00 5.30
N ARG A 36 -1.36 -3.44 6.57
CA ARG A 36 -1.84 -2.64 7.71
C ARG A 36 -1.07 -1.33 7.89
N ARG A 37 0.25 -1.31 7.69
CA ARG A 37 1.08 -0.10 7.78
C ARG A 37 0.68 0.98 6.77
N TYR A 38 0.15 0.57 5.63
CA TYR A 38 -0.33 1.46 4.57
C TYR A 38 -1.86 1.63 4.54
N CYS A 39 -2.58 1.12 5.55
CA CYS A 39 -4.04 1.06 5.61
C CYS A 39 -4.67 0.46 4.34
N MET A 40 -4.04 -0.60 3.81
CA MET A 40 -4.47 -1.32 2.61
C MET A 40 -4.75 -2.79 2.90
N ASN A 41 -5.47 -3.44 1.99
CA ASN A 41 -5.68 -4.89 2.02
C ASN A 41 -4.47 -5.61 1.39
N ALA A 42 -4.03 -6.72 2.00
CA ALA A 42 -2.94 -7.56 1.46
C ALA A 42 -3.21 -8.06 0.04
N ASN A 43 -4.48 -8.27 -0.33
CA ASN A 43 -4.91 -8.66 -1.68
C ASN A 43 -4.61 -7.59 -2.74
N LEU A 44 -4.34 -6.34 -2.34
CA LEU A 44 -3.91 -5.29 -3.27
C LEU A 44 -2.41 -5.34 -3.56
N ILE A 45 -1.66 -6.10 -2.77
CA ILE A 45 -0.21 -6.29 -2.91
C ILE A 45 0.08 -7.55 -3.74
N LEU A 46 -0.66 -8.65 -3.49
CA LEU A 46 -0.69 -9.84 -4.33
C LEU A 46 -1.87 -9.74 -5.30
N LYS A 47 -1.65 -9.19 -6.49
CA LYS A 47 -2.55 -9.36 -7.62
C LYS A 47 -1.77 -9.81 -8.84
#